data_AF-A0A7S2L3S5-F1
#
_entry.id   AF-A0A7S2L3S5-F1
#
_cell.length_a   1.000
_cell.length_b   1.000
_cell.length_c   1.000
_cell.angle_alpha   90.00
_cell.angle_beta   90.00
_cell.angle_gamma   90.00
#
_symmetry.space_group_name_H-M   'P 1'
#
loop_
_entity.id
_entity.type
_entity.pdbx_description
1 polymer ?
#
loop_
_entity_poly.entity_id
_entity_poly.type
_entity_poly.pdbx_seq_one_letter_code
_entity_poly.pdbx_strand_id
1 'polypeptide(L)'
;AANVYGGGSSSGMVEGSSSTDSWSERVKSNNEIKELRKEVKSKDDEIRALRIEKMSLESEVFAYQKDIETSNRDYENLEKDFKELEGSQSQNSEAQIQLEVLTTEHTAMTAQLNATCADLEEIKTRAKADIDAKEEQWKNREKELLFEMSVLKSRAGKSADDDLDMENGDVDDPAVLKARIEERDRRIAELEEQLLNGEQLRRALHNRIQELRGNIRVFVRTRPFLPNDGAASNSSIDIMPDGESLAIQGKHAGEGHGFKFDKVFAPSAGQGVVFDEVSEFVQSALDGYNVCLFSYGQTGSGKTHTMQGAGSGVMRGLIPRSIEQIGLHKKKLELEGWEFTMDASFLEIYNEAIRDLLRDAKSNESKHDIKVDSNGRRTVTNLTVKRIDPTDAACCDDLLSLAAKRRSTASTDMNAVSSRSHSVFTLNMTAKHLEKNKLIRGTLNLVDLAGSERLDRSNATGQTAKEAMAINKSLSSLTDVFAAIGEKSSHVPFRNSKLTYLLQPCFSGDGKTLMVVNISPTEESVQESMCSLRFASHVNKCELGKAKRTCTKVR
;
A
#
# COMPACT_ATOMS: atom_id res chain seq x y z
N ALA A 1 -69.40 24.58 -38.59
CA ALA A 1 -69.32 25.95 -39.12
C ALA A 1 -70.30 26.08 -40.27
N ALA A 2 -71.08 27.16 -40.26
CA ALA A 2 -72.27 27.41 -41.09
C ALA A 2 -71.96 27.73 -42.56
N ASN A 3 -72.94 27.48 -43.44
CA ASN A 3 -73.36 28.30 -44.59
C ASN A 3 -74.36 27.51 -45.46
N VAL A 4 -75.35 28.02 -46.18
CA VAL A 4 -76.07 29.31 -46.31
C VAL A 4 -77.28 29.00 -47.24
N TYR A 5 -78.32 29.81 -47.11
CA TYR A 5 -79.59 29.88 -47.87
C TYR A 5 -79.49 29.98 -49.41
N GLY A 6 -80.62 29.64 -50.07
CA GLY A 6 -81.05 30.17 -51.38
C GLY A 6 -81.90 29.14 -52.14
N GLY A 7 -83.21 29.28 -52.41
CA GLY A 7 -84.02 30.48 -52.58
C GLY A 7 -84.04 30.89 -54.05
N GLY A 8 -84.93 30.32 -54.87
CA GLY A 8 -85.06 30.67 -56.28
C GLY A 8 -86.31 30.07 -56.93
N SER A 9 -87.42 30.80 -56.86
CA SER A 9 -88.62 30.59 -57.67
C SER A 9 -88.50 31.37 -58.98
N SER A 10 -88.80 30.74 -60.12
CA SER A 10 -89.22 31.47 -61.32
C SER A 10 -90.34 30.72 -62.04
N SER A 11 -91.49 31.38 -62.11
CA SER A 11 -92.65 31.06 -62.93
C SER A 11 -92.35 31.25 -64.42
N GLY A 12 -92.89 30.39 -65.27
CA GLY A 12 -92.87 30.51 -66.72
C GLY A 12 -93.97 29.66 -67.38
N MET A 13 -95.03 30.37 -67.79
CA MET A 13 -96.11 30.09 -68.76
C MET A 13 -96.05 28.76 -69.55
N VAL A 14 -97.10 27.91 -69.48
CA VAL A 14 -98.31 27.84 -70.33
C VAL A 14 -98.05 27.33 -71.76
N GLU A 15 -98.67 26.18 -72.06
CA GLU A 15 -99.17 25.59 -73.33
C GLU A 15 -98.87 24.07 -73.26
N GLY A 16 -99.82 23.13 -73.28
CA GLY A 16 -101.06 23.07 -74.04
C GLY A 16 -100.90 22.04 -75.15
N SER A 17 -100.94 20.72 -74.86
CA SER A 17 -101.44 19.69 -75.78
C SER A 17 -101.30 18.25 -75.22
N SER A 18 -102.19 17.38 -75.71
CA SER A 18 -102.04 15.92 -75.79
C SER A 18 -102.17 15.10 -74.49
N SER A 19 -103.42 14.78 -74.16
CA SER A 19 -103.86 13.86 -73.09
C SER A 19 -103.57 12.37 -73.35
N THR A 20 -102.60 12.02 -74.20
CA THR A 20 -102.33 10.60 -74.54
C THR A 20 -100.86 10.17 -74.55
N ASP A 21 -99.89 11.09 -74.48
CA ASP A 21 -98.44 10.76 -74.33
C ASP A 21 -97.94 10.72 -72.87
N SER A 22 -98.68 11.34 -71.95
CA SER A 22 -98.31 11.45 -70.52
C SER A 22 -98.21 10.09 -69.80
N TRP A 23 -98.94 9.07 -70.25
CA TRP A 23 -98.91 7.75 -69.63
C TRP A 23 -97.71 6.90 -70.06
N SER A 24 -97.33 6.95 -71.33
CA SER A 24 -96.21 6.19 -71.90
C SER A 24 -94.86 6.62 -71.29
N GLU A 25 -94.62 7.94 -71.22
CA GLU A 25 -93.41 8.50 -70.61
C GLU A 25 -93.35 8.26 -69.10
N ARG A 26 -94.49 8.38 -68.40
CA ARG A 26 -94.57 8.05 -66.96
C ARG A 26 -94.33 6.56 -66.69
N VAL A 27 -94.77 5.66 -67.57
CA VAL A 27 -94.52 4.22 -67.43
C VAL A 27 -93.04 3.89 -67.70
N LYS A 28 -92.42 4.50 -68.71
CA LYS A 28 -90.97 4.37 -68.97
C LYS A 28 -90.13 4.91 -67.81
N SER A 29 -90.45 6.12 -67.33
CA SER A 29 -89.77 6.75 -66.19
C SER A 29 -89.97 5.95 -64.88
N ASN A 30 -91.16 5.39 -64.66
CA ASN A 30 -91.40 4.49 -63.52
C ASN A 30 -90.62 3.17 -63.63
N ASN A 31 -90.42 2.63 -64.84
CA ASN A 31 -89.60 1.43 -65.04
C ASN A 31 -88.11 1.73 -64.81
N GLU A 32 -87.58 2.87 -65.28
CA GLU A 32 -86.21 3.31 -64.99
C GLU A 32 -85.99 3.55 -63.49
N ILE A 33 -86.93 4.20 -62.81
CA ILE A 33 -86.88 4.37 -61.34
C ILE A 33 -86.89 3.01 -60.62
N LYS A 34 -87.61 2.01 -61.16
CA LYS A 34 -87.66 0.67 -60.57
C LYS A 34 -86.36 -0.11 -60.77
N GLU A 35 -85.73 0.02 -61.94
CA GLU A 35 -84.38 -0.50 -62.23
C GLU A 35 -83.34 0.14 -61.31
N LEU A 36 -83.30 1.48 -61.23
CA LEU A 36 -82.38 2.21 -60.35
C LEU A 36 -82.58 1.84 -58.87
N ARG A 37 -83.82 1.66 -58.41
CA ARG A 37 -84.09 1.19 -57.03
C ARG A 37 -83.58 -0.23 -56.79
N LYS A 38 -83.62 -1.10 -57.79
CA LYS A 38 -83.08 -2.47 -57.71
C LYS A 38 -81.55 -2.44 -57.67
N GLU A 39 -80.93 -1.56 -58.45
CA GLU A 39 -79.48 -1.37 -58.47
C GLU A 39 -78.96 -0.76 -57.16
N VAL A 40 -79.63 0.28 -56.64
CA VAL A 40 -79.33 0.85 -55.31
C VAL A 40 -79.45 -0.20 -54.22
N LYS A 41 -80.51 -1.02 -54.24
CA LYS A 41 -80.68 -2.11 -53.28
C LYS A 41 -79.55 -3.15 -53.39
N SER A 42 -79.15 -3.52 -54.60
CA SER A 42 -78.03 -4.43 -54.84
C SER A 42 -76.71 -3.85 -54.30
N LYS A 43 -76.47 -2.56 -54.50
CA LYS A 43 -75.28 -1.86 -53.99
C LYS A 43 -75.32 -1.72 -52.46
N ASP A 44 -76.49 -1.50 -51.87
CA ASP A 44 -76.66 -1.47 -50.40
C ASP A 44 -76.44 -2.84 -49.75
N ASP A 45 -76.79 -3.93 -50.43
CA ASP A 45 -76.49 -5.30 -49.99
C ASP A 45 -74.98 -5.60 -50.10
N GLU A 46 -74.33 -5.16 -51.18
CA GLU A 46 -72.86 -5.27 -51.38
C GLU A 46 -72.08 -4.48 -50.32
N ILE A 47 -72.51 -3.24 -50.01
CA ILE A 47 -71.91 -2.43 -48.94
C ILE A 47 -72.08 -3.09 -47.57
N ARG A 48 -73.22 -3.73 -47.31
CA ARG A 48 -73.45 -4.46 -46.05
C ARG A 48 -72.54 -5.68 -45.94
N ALA A 49 -72.35 -6.44 -47.00
CA ALA A 49 -71.42 -7.57 -47.02
C ALA A 49 -69.97 -7.11 -46.74
N LEU A 50 -69.52 -6.05 -47.42
CA LEU A 50 -68.17 -5.48 -47.22
C LEU A 50 -67.97 -4.93 -45.80
N ARG A 51 -69.01 -4.38 -45.16
CA ARG A 51 -68.93 -3.94 -43.76
C ARG A 51 -68.72 -5.10 -42.79
N ILE A 52 -69.39 -6.23 -43.02
CA ILE A 52 -69.23 -7.43 -42.18
C ILE A 52 -67.82 -8.00 -42.35
N GLU A 53 -67.33 -8.09 -43.59
CA GLU A 53 -65.96 -8.53 -43.89
C GLU A 53 -64.91 -7.62 -43.25
N LYS A 54 -65.09 -6.30 -43.35
CA LYS A 54 -64.25 -5.31 -42.68
C LYS A 54 -64.20 -5.53 -41.16
N MET A 55 -65.35 -5.74 -40.51
CA MET A 55 -65.41 -6.00 -39.06
C MET A 55 -64.70 -7.31 -38.67
N SER A 56 -64.77 -8.33 -39.52
CA SER A 56 -64.04 -9.59 -39.33
C SER A 56 -62.53 -9.37 -39.40
N LEU A 57 -62.05 -8.68 -40.44
CA LEU A 57 -60.63 -8.36 -40.61
C LEU A 57 -60.10 -7.46 -39.50
N GLU A 58 -60.88 -6.47 -39.04
CA GLU A 58 -60.49 -5.63 -37.90
C GLU A 58 -60.34 -6.44 -36.61
N SER A 59 -61.18 -7.47 -36.42
CA SER A 59 -61.08 -8.37 -35.26
C SER A 59 -59.84 -9.27 -35.34
N GLU A 60 -59.49 -9.78 -36.52
CA GLU A 60 -58.26 -10.56 -36.73
C GLU A 60 -57.01 -9.71 -36.53
N VAL A 61 -56.98 -8.48 -37.06
CA VAL A 61 -55.87 -7.55 -36.85
C VAL A 61 -55.67 -7.25 -35.37
N PHE A 62 -56.75 -7.06 -34.61
CA PHE A 62 -56.66 -6.85 -33.17
C PHE A 62 -56.09 -8.08 -32.43
N ALA A 63 -56.50 -9.29 -32.83
CA ALA A 63 -55.94 -10.52 -32.26
C ALA A 63 -54.43 -10.64 -32.54
N TYR A 64 -54.00 -10.40 -33.79
CA TYR A 64 -52.57 -10.42 -34.13
C TYR A 64 -51.76 -9.34 -33.42
N GLN A 65 -52.31 -8.14 -33.22
CA GLN A 65 -51.64 -7.10 -32.43
C GLN A 65 -51.38 -7.55 -31.00
N LYS A 66 -52.36 -8.20 -30.37
CA LYS A 66 -52.22 -8.72 -29.01
C LYS A 66 -51.17 -9.84 -28.93
N ASP A 67 -51.15 -10.73 -29.92
CA ASP A 67 -50.15 -11.82 -29.99
C ASP A 67 -48.72 -11.27 -30.16
N ILE A 68 -48.55 -10.24 -30.99
CA ILE A 68 -47.27 -9.53 -31.16
C ILE A 68 -46.83 -8.88 -29.83
N GLU A 69 -47.73 -8.20 -29.12
CA GLU A 69 -47.42 -7.61 -27.82
C GLU A 69 -46.96 -8.65 -26.81
N THR A 70 -47.64 -9.81 -26.74
CA THR A 70 -47.21 -10.90 -25.86
C THR A 70 -45.86 -11.46 -26.26
N SER A 71 -45.63 -11.68 -27.56
CA SER A 71 -44.37 -12.24 -28.06
C SER A 71 -43.19 -11.29 -27.84
N ASN A 72 -43.39 -9.98 -27.97
CA ASN A 72 -42.36 -8.98 -27.65
C ASN A 72 -42.02 -8.98 -26.17
N ARG A 73 -43.02 -9.10 -25.28
CA ARG A 73 -42.77 -9.18 -23.84
C ARG A 73 -41.98 -10.42 -23.46
N ASP A 74 -42.27 -11.56 -24.09
CA ASP A 74 -41.53 -12.80 -23.87
C ASP A 74 -40.09 -12.70 -24.39
N TYR A 75 -39.88 -12.01 -25.52
CA TYR A 75 -38.55 -11.73 -26.05
C TYR A 75 -37.72 -10.85 -25.11
N GLU A 76 -38.30 -9.77 -24.56
CA GLU A 76 -37.62 -8.90 -23.60
C GLU A 76 -37.21 -9.65 -22.32
N ASN A 77 -38.08 -10.53 -21.82
CA ASN A 77 -37.76 -11.36 -20.67
C ASN A 77 -36.61 -12.33 -20.98
N LEU A 78 -36.65 -12.99 -22.13
CA LEU A 78 -35.61 -13.94 -22.54
C LEU A 78 -34.26 -13.25 -22.77
N GLU A 79 -34.26 -12.02 -23.30
CA GLU A 79 -33.05 -11.22 -23.47
C GLU A 79 -32.43 -10.85 -22.11
N LYS A 80 -33.26 -10.55 -21.11
CA LYS A 80 -32.82 -10.27 -19.75
C LYS A 80 -32.19 -11.51 -19.11
N ASP A 81 -32.85 -12.65 -19.20
CA ASP A 81 -32.34 -13.92 -18.67
C ASP A 81 -31.01 -14.32 -19.33
N PHE A 82 -30.87 -14.09 -20.64
CA PHE A 82 -29.62 -14.35 -21.36
C PHE A 82 -28.45 -13.49 -20.84
N LYS A 83 -28.68 -12.20 -20.59
CA LYS A 83 -27.67 -11.30 -20.02
C LYS A 83 -27.26 -11.70 -18.60
N GLU A 84 -28.22 -12.14 -17.77
CA GLU A 84 -27.93 -12.65 -16.42
C GLU A 84 -27.10 -13.95 -16.47
N LEU A 85 -27.39 -14.84 -17.43
CA LEU A 85 -26.65 -16.08 -17.64
C LEU A 85 -25.21 -15.82 -18.10
N GLU A 86 -25.03 -14.89 -19.05
CA GLU A 86 -23.72 -14.49 -19.57
C GLU A 86 -22.83 -13.88 -18.47
N GLY A 87 -23.41 -13.02 -17.62
CA GLY A 87 -22.73 -12.48 -16.43
C GLY A 87 -22.31 -13.58 -15.45
N SER A 88 -23.20 -14.55 -15.20
CA SER A 88 -22.90 -15.68 -14.32
C SER A 88 -21.80 -16.59 -14.89
N GLN A 89 -21.79 -16.82 -16.20
CA GLN A 89 -20.77 -17.62 -16.88
C GLN A 89 -19.39 -16.94 -16.82
N SER A 90 -19.34 -15.62 -16.98
CA SER A 90 -18.09 -14.85 -16.84
C SER A 90 -17.53 -14.95 -15.41
N GLN A 91 -18.37 -14.77 -14.39
CA GLN A 91 -17.97 -14.90 -12.99
C GLN A 91 -17.46 -16.30 -12.65
N ASN A 92 -18.11 -17.33 -13.20
CA ASN A 92 -17.70 -18.72 -12.96
C ASN A 92 -16.34 -19.02 -13.63
N SER A 93 -16.09 -18.48 -14.82
CA SER A 93 -14.78 -18.57 -15.49
C SER A 93 -13.69 -17.86 -14.70
N GLU A 94 -13.94 -16.68 -14.14
CA GLU A 94 -12.99 -15.96 -13.30
C GLU A 94 -12.67 -16.73 -12.01
N ALA A 95 -13.68 -17.27 -11.34
CA ALA A 95 -13.50 -18.09 -10.14
C ALA A 95 -12.68 -19.35 -10.43
N GLN A 96 -12.86 -19.96 -11.60
CA GLN A 96 -12.13 -21.16 -12.02
C GLN A 96 -10.64 -20.87 -12.27
N ILE A 97 -10.32 -19.73 -12.91
CA ILE A 97 -8.94 -19.26 -13.10
C ILE A 97 -8.29 -18.96 -11.75
N GLN A 98 -8.99 -18.28 -10.84
CA GLN A 98 -8.46 -17.99 -9.50
C GLN A 98 -8.16 -19.27 -8.72
N LEU A 99 -9.03 -20.27 -8.80
CA LEU A 99 -8.82 -21.56 -8.14
C LEU A 99 -7.59 -22.29 -8.70
N GLU A 100 -7.37 -22.24 -10.01
CA GLU A 100 -6.20 -22.85 -10.65
C GLU A 100 -4.90 -22.15 -10.20
N VAL A 101 -4.88 -20.81 -10.19
CA VAL A 101 -3.74 -20.03 -9.68
C VAL A 101 -3.43 -20.38 -8.22
N LEU A 102 -4.43 -20.33 -7.34
CA LEU A 102 -4.28 -20.69 -5.92
C LEU A 102 -3.77 -22.13 -5.74
N THR A 103 -4.21 -23.07 -6.58
CA THR A 103 -3.75 -24.46 -6.53
C THR A 103 -2.28 -24.58 -6.94
N THR A 104 -1.85 -23.84 -7.97
CA THR A 104 -0.43 -23.81 -8.38
C THR A 104 0.46 -23.16 -7.32
N GLU A 105 0.01 -22.09 -6.68
CA GLU A 105 0.74 -21.45 -5.57
C GLU A 105 0.84 -22.38 -4.36
N HIS A 106 -0.25 -23.05 -3.99
CA HIS A 106 -0.26 -23.98 -2.86
C HIS A 106 0.69 -25.16 -3.09
N THR A 107 0.73 -25.71 -4.31
CA THR A 107 1.65 -26.81 -4.66
C THR A 107 3.11 -26.36 -4.63
N ALA A 108 3.42 -25.17 -5.15
CA ALA A 108 4.77 -24.58 -5.07
C ALA A 108 5.19 -24.32 -3.61
N MET A 109 4.31 -23.74 -2.79
CA MET A 109 4.59 -23.46 -1.38
C MET A 109 4.78 -24.74 -0.57
N THR A 110 3.99 -25.79 -0.85
CA THR A 110 4.15 -27.10 -0.22
C THR A 110 5.50 -27.72 -0.58
N ALA A 111 5.93 -27.63 -1.84
CA ALA A 111 7.23 -28.14 -2.26
C ALA A 111 8.39 -27.38 -1.57
N GLN A 112 8.29 -26.06 -1.46
CA GLN A 112 9.27 -25.24 -0.77
C GLN A 112 9.33 -25.56 0.73
N LEU A 113 8.18 -25.72 1.38
CA LEU A 113 8.10 -26.13 2.78
C LEU A 113 8.80 -27.48 3.00
N ASN A 114 8.51 -28.47 2.16
CA ASN A 114 9.14 -29.79 2.25
C ASN A 114 10.66 -29.73 2.07
N ALA A 115 11.15 -28.90 1.14
CA ALA A 115 12.60 -28.69 0.96
C ALA A 115 13.23 -28.07 2.22
N THR A 116 12.62 -27.02 2.78
CA THR A 116 13.14 -26.38 4.00
C THR A 116 13.13 -27.31 5.22
N CYS A 117 12.11 -28.17 5.34
CA CYS A 117 12.07 -29.18 6.40
C CYS A 117 13.20 -30.21 6.25
N ALA A 118 13.53 -30.62 5.02
CA ALA A 118 14.65 -31.51 4.76
C ALA A 118 16.00 -30.86 5.13
N ASP A 119 16.21 -29.61 4.71
CA ASP A 119 17.42 -28.84 5.05
C ASP A 119 17.57 -28.67 6.57
N LEU A 120 16.46 -28.40 7.28
CA LEU A 120 16.47 -28.27 8.75
C LEU A 120 16.83 -29.58 9.45
N GLU A 121 16.35 -30.73 8.99
CA GLU A 121 16.76 -32.03 9.54
C GLU A 121 18.23 -32.33 9.22
N GLU A 122 18.76 -31.93 8.06
CA GLU A 122 20.20 -32.05 7.78
C GLU A 122 21.04 -31.17 8.71
N ILE A 123 20.64 -29.91 8.92
CA ILE A 123 21.35 -29.00 9.84
C ILE A 123 21.29 -29.55 11.27
N LYS A 124 20.14 -30.03 11.71
CA LYS A 124 19.95 -30.61 13.04
C LYS A 124 20.81 -31.85 13.26
N THR A 125 20.90 -32.73 12.26
CA THR A 125 21.77 -33.93 12.34
C THR A 125 23.24 -33.55 12.36
N ARG A 126 23.68 -32.58 11.56
CA ARG A 126 25.05 -32.05 11.58
C ARG A 126 25.39 -31.41 12.92
N ALA A 127 24.52 -30.53 13.43
CA ALA A 127 24.71 -29.86 14.72
C ALA A 127 24.78 -30.86 15.88
N LYS A 128 23.97 -31.92 15.84
CA LYS A 128 24.01 -32.99 16.84
C LYS A 128 25.34 -33.76 16.79
N ALA A 129 25.81 -34.11 15.60
CA ALA A 129 27.12 -34.75 15.43
C ALA A 129 28.28 -33.85 15.92
N ASP A 130 28.22 -32.54 15.68
CA ASP A 130 29.23 -31.59 16.17
C ASP A 130 29.22 -31.48 17.70
N ILE A 131 28.03 -31.50 18.33
CA ILE A 131 27.89 -31.52 19.79
C ILE A 131 28.51 -32.80 20.36
N ASP A 132 28.15 -33.97 19.81
CA ASP A 132 28.67 -35.26 20.26
C ASP A 132 30.20 -35.32 20.12
N ALA A 133 30.75 -34.83 18.99
CA ALA A 133 32.19 -34.74 18.77
C ALA A 133 32.88 -33.80 19.76
N LYS A 134 32.27 -32.66 20.09
CA LYS A 134 32.81 -31.76 21.11
C LYS A 134 32.76 -32.40 22.50
N GLU A 135 31.67 -33.06 22.88
CA GLU A 135 31.59 -33.76 24.17
C GLU A 135 32.71 -34.81 24.32
N GLU A 136 33.02 -35.53 23.25
CA GLU A 136 34.14 -36.49 23.26
C GLU A 136 35.49 -35.80 23.41
N GLN A 137 35.71 -34.67 22.72
CA GLN A 137 36.90 -33.84 22.92
C GLN A 137 37.03 -33.33 24.35
N TRP A 138 35.93 -32.86 24.96
CA TRP A 138 35.92 -32.40 26.36
C TRP A 138 36.25 -33.53 27.33
N LYS A 139 35.67 -34.72 27.14
CA LYS A 139 35.98 -35.92 27.94
C LYS A 139 37.45 -36.32 27.83
N ASN A 140 38.03 -36.22 26.63
CA ASN A 140 39.44 -36.53 26.44
C ASN A 140 40.33 -35.47 27.09
N ARG A 141 40.00 -34.18 26.97
CA ARG A 141 40.75 -33.11 27.64
C ARG A 141 40.64 -33.19 29.15
N GLU A 142 39.48 -33.58 29.68
CA GLU A 142 39.29 -33.84 31.11
C GLU A 142 40.20 -34.97 31.61
N LYS A 143 40.27 -36.10 30.90
CA LYS A 143 41.21 -37.19 31.21
C LYS A 143 42.66 -36.74 31.18
N GLU A 144 43.01 -35.92 30.19
CA GLU A 144 44.37 -35.38 30.02
C GLU A 144 44.73 -34.43 31.18
N LEU A 145 43.82 -33.53 31.56
CA LEU A 145 43.97 -32.67 32.73
C LEU A 145 44.05 -33.46 34.04
N LEU A 146 43.25 -34.53 34.20
CA LEU A 146 43.33 -35.43 35.35
C LEU A 146 44.68 -36.14 35.42
N PHE A 147 45.22 -36.55 34.26
CA PHE A 147 46.56 -37.14 34.17
C PHE A 147 47.66 -36.13 34.51
N GLU A 148 47.61 -34.92 33.93
CA GLU A 148 48.52 -33.82 34.26
C GLU A 148 48.47 -33.47 35.76
N MET A 149 47.27 -33.41 36.33
CA MET A 149 47.06 -33.16 37.76
C MET A 149 47.60 -34.30 38.63
N SER A 150 47.46 -35.56 38.20
CA SER A 150 48.07 -36.73 38.87
C SER A 150 49.60 -36.69 38.83
N VAL A 151 50.19 -36.31 37.69
CA VAL A 151 51.64 -36.13 37.55
C VAL A 151 52.12 -35.00 38.45
N LEU A 152 51.41 -33.86 38.48
CA LEU A 152 51.71 -32.75 39.38
C LEU A 152 51.56 -33.14 40.86
N LYS A 153 50.55 -33.95 41.20
CA LYS A 153 50.33 -34.49 42.55
C LYS A 153 51.44 -35.46 42.97
N SER A 154 51.91 -36.33 42.07
CA SER A 154 53.09 -37.18 42.30
C SER A 154 54.39 -36.38 42.42
N ARG A 155 54.51 -35.27 41.68
CA ARG A 155 55.68 -34.37 41.74
C ARG A 155 55.68 -33.54 43.03
N ALA A 156 54.50 -33.15 43.51
CA ALA A 156 54.30 -32.53 44.82
C ALA A 156 54.48 -33.54 45.98
N GLY A 157 54.08 -34.81 45.79
CA GLY A 157 54.24 -35.90 46.75
C GLY A 157 55.67 -36.37 46.97
N LYS A 158 56.64 -36.00 46.12
CA LYS A 158 58.08 -36.19 46.43
C LYS A 158 58.64 -35.16 47.41
N SER A 159 57.81 -34.22 47.88
CA SER A 159 58.19 -33.18 48.84
C SER A 159 57.34 -33.17 50.11
N ALA A 160 56.41 -34.12 50.28
CA ALA A 160 55.55 -34.21 51.45
C ALA A 160 55.30 -35.70 51.75
N ASP A 161 56.18 -36.27 52.56
CA ASP A 161 56.11 -37.66 53.05
C ASP A 161 55.41 -37.74 54.42
N ASP A 162 54.58 -36.75 54.75
CA ASP A 162 53.74 -36.73 55.94
C ASP A 162 52.31 -36.38 55.52
N ASP A 163 51.35 -37.04 56.18
CA ASP A 163 49.90 -36.84 56.10
C ASP A 163 49.15 -37.68 55.05
N LEU A 164 49.19 -38.99 55.32
CA LEU A 164 48.03 -39.88 55.15
C LEU A 164 46.86 -39.34 55.99
N ASP A 165 45.81 -38.83 55.34
CA ASP A 165 44.38 -38.98 55.70
C ASP A 165 43.57 -37.83 55.10
N MET A 166 42.88 -38.07 53.98
CA MET A 166 41.63 -37.39 53.67
C MET A 166 40.85 -38.16 52.60
N GLU A 167 40.02 -39.08 53.09
CA GLU A 167 38.84 -39.54 52.41
C GLU A 167 37.86 -38.36 52.18
N ASN A 168 37.35 -38.25 50.95
CA ASN A 168 36.02 -37.74 50.61
C ASN A 168 35.45 -36.55 51.44
N GLY A 169 35.91 -35.34 51.18
CA GLY A 169 35.16 -34.14 51.62
C GLY A 169 35.89 -32.83 51.38
N ASP A 170 35.76 -32.23 50.19
CA ASP A 170 36.19 -30.84 49.93
C ASP A 170 35.49 -30.25 48.68
N VAL A 171 34.16 -30.33 48.64
CA VAL A 171 33.35 -29.52 47.72
C VAL A 171 32.72 -28.31 48.45
N ASP A 172 32.83 -28.24 49.77
CA ASP A 172 32.09 -27.31 50.63
C ASP A 172 32.96 -26.33 51.45
N ASP A 173 34.26 -26.15 51.17
CA ASP A 173 35.03 -25.10 51.86
C ASP A 173 34.53 -23.70 51.43
N PRO A 174 33.93 -22.91 52.33
CA PRO A 174 33.37 -21.59 52.00
C PRO A 174 34.43 -20.63 51.44
N ALA A 175 35.70 -20.79 51.80
CA ALA A 175 36.79 -19.95 51.29
C ALA A 175 37.07 -20.20 49.80
N VAL A 176 37.06 -21.47 49.38
CA VAL A 176 37.29 -21.88 47.99
C VAL A 176 36.10 -21.50 47.10
N LEU A 177 34.87 -21.67 47.60
CA LEU A 177 33.65 -21.21 46.93
C LEU A 177 33.64 -19.69 46.76
N LYS A 178 34.03 -18.94 47.80
CA LYS A 178 34.11 -17.47 47.75
C LYS A 178 35.14 -16.98 46.73
N ALA A 179 36.34 -17.56 46.71
CA ALA A 179 37.36 -17.22 45.72
C ALA A 179 36.92 -17.51 44.28
N ARG A 180 36.21 -18.64 44.05
CA ARG A 180 35.61 -18.97 42.74
C ARG A 180 34.52 -17.99 42.33
N ILE A 181 33.68 -17.53 43.26
CA ILE A 181 32.66 -16.52 42.98
C ILE A 181 33.33 -15.19 42.58
N GLU A 182 34.31 -14.72 43.36
CA GLU A 182 35.05 -13.49 43.08
C GLU A 182 35.76 -13.54 41.71
N GLU A 183 36.34 -14.68 41.33
CA GLU A 183 36.94 -14.87 40.01
C GLU A 183 35.90 -14.84 38.88
N ARG A 184 34.74 -15.47 39.08
CA ARG A 184 33.64 -15.45 38.11
C ARG A 184 33.05 -14.05 37.95
N ASP A 185 32.85 -13.33 39.04
CA ASP A 185 32.35 -11.95 39.03
C ASP A 185 33.32 -11.03 38.29
N ARG A 186 34.63 -11.18 38.53
CA ARG A 186 35.66 -10.46 37.76
C ARG A 186 35.56 -10.76 36.27
N ARG A 187 35.36 -12.03 35.91
CA ARG A 187 35.26 -12.44 34.50
C ARG A 187 33.97 -11.92 33.85
N ILE A 188 32.86 -11.90 34.58
CA ILE A 188 31.59 -11.33 34.11
C ILE A 188 31.77 -9.84 33.83
N ALA A 189 32.37 -9.09 34.77
CA ALA A 189 32.63 -7.65 34.58
C ALA A 189 33.51 -7.36 33.36
N GLU A 190 34.56 -8.17 33.13
CA GLU A 190 35.42 -8.04 31.95
C GLU A 190 34.66 -8.31 30.64
N LEU A 191 33.80 -9.34 30.61
CA LEU A 191 32.97 -9.66 29.45
C LEU A 191 31.92 -8.58 29.17
N GLU A 192 31.31 -8.00 30.21
CA GLU A 192 30.35 -6.89 30.08
C GLU A 192 31.01 -5.63 29.52
N GLU A 193 32.25 -5.34 29.90
CA GLU A 193 33.03 -4.24 29.34
C GLU A 193 33.37 -4.49 27.86
N GLN A 194 33.80 -5.70 27.52
CA GLN A 194 34.06 -6.10 26.13
C GLN A 194 32.80 -5.99 25.26
N LEU A 195 31.66 -6.44 25.77
CA LEU A 195 30.37 -6.35 25.07
C LEU A 195 29.96 -4.90 24.84
N LEU A 196 30.13 -4.03 25.83
CA LEU A 196 29.89 -2.59 25.69
C LEU A 196 30.77 -1.94 24.62
N ASN A 197 32.07 -2.25 24.63
CA ASN A 197 33.03 -1.71 23.67
C ASN A 197 32.74 -2.23 22.25
N GLY A 198 32.40 -3.51 22.13
CA GLY A 198 31.96 -4.12 20.88
C GLY A 198 30.72 -3.46 20.30
N GLU A 199 29.72 -3.17 21.13
CA GLU A 199 28.48 -2.50 20.71
C GLU A 199 28.73 -1.06 20.27
N GLN A 200 29.62 -0.31 20.95
CA GLN A 200 30.03 1.02 20.50
C GLN A 200 30.75 0.98 19.15
N LEU A 201 31.64 0.00 18.96
CA LEU A 201 32.34 -0.20 17.69
C LEU A 201 31.36 -0.57 16.58
N ARG A 202 30.41 -1.49 16.83
CA ARG A 202 29.37 -1.87 15.87
C ARG A 202 28.58 -0.65 15.39
N ARG A 203 28.14 0.22 16.30
CA ARG A 203 27.42 1.46 15.95
C ARG A 203 28.25 2.40 15.09
N ALA A 204 29.52 2.59 15.45
CA ALA A 204 30.43 3.43 14.70
C ALA A 204 30.67 2.88 13.28
N LEU A 205 30.90 1.57 13.16
CA LEU A 205 31.09 0.89 11.87
C LEU A 205 29.81 0.91 11.03
N HIS A 206 28.65 0.62 11.64
CA HIS A 206 27.35 0.69 10.97
C HIS A 206 27.11 2.08 10.40
N ASN A 207 27.26 3.13 11.21
CA ASN A 207 27.14 4.50 10.73
C ASN A 207 28.12 4.81 9.59
N ARG A 208 29.37 4.33 9.69
CA ARG A 208 30.37 4.55 8.66
C ARG A 208 29.99 3.87 7.33
N ILE A 209 29.46 2.65 7.38
CA ILE A 209 28.94 1.94 6.20
C ILE A 209 27.78 2.73 5.59
N GLN A 210 26.85 3.23 6.42
CA GLN A 210 25.74 4.05 5.95
C GLN A 210 26.21 5.33 5.27
N GLU A 211 27.19 6.05 5.84
CA GLU A 211 27.77 7.24 5.22
C GLU A 211 28.47 6.94 3.89
N LEU A 212 29.19 5.82 3.81
CA LEU A 212 29.89 5.39 2.58
C LEU A 212 28.92 4.99 1.48
N ARG A 213 27.77 4.40 1.84
CA ARG A 213 26.67 4.11 0.90
C ARG A 213 25.82 5.34 0.56
N GLY A 214 26.01 6.44 1.27
CA GLY A 214 25.20 7.65 1.12
C GLY A 214 24.11 7.77 2.20
N ASN A 215 24.03 8.96 2.80
CA ASN A 215 23.00 9.28 3.79
C ASN A 215 21.61 9.47 3.16
N ILE A 216 21.55 9.74 1.86
CA ILE A 216 20.31 9.77 1.07
C ILE A 216 20.45 8.63 0.06
N ARG A 217 19.48 7.71 0.07
CA ARG A 217 19.40 6.61 -0.89
C ARG A 217 18.04 6.58 -1.55
N VAL A 218 17.99 6.03 -2.76
CA VAL A 218 16.79 5.90 -3.56
C VAL A 218 16.63 4.46 -4.03
N PHE A 219 15.53 3.84 -3.63
CA PHE A 219 15.10 2.55 -4.13
C PHE A 219 13.91 2.74 -5.07
N VAL A 220 13.85 1.95 -6.14
CA VAL A 220 12.69 1.91 -7.03
C VAL A 220 11.98 0.58 -6.87
N ARG A 221 10.65 0.62 -6.79
CA ARG A 221 9.82 -0.57 -6.66
C ARG A 221 8.70 -0.53 -7.68
N THR A 222 8.75 -1.46 -8.64
CA THR A 222 7.65 -1.69 -9.58
C THR A 222 6.65 -2.65 -8.96
N ARG A 223 5.36 -2.29 -8.93
CA ARG A 223 4.31 -3.19 -8.43
C ARG A 223 3.97 -4.29 -9.45
N PRO A 224 3.41 -5.44 -9.03
CA PRO A 224 2.77 -6.40 -9.93
C PRO A 224 1.66 -5.78 -10.76
N PHE A 225 1.35 -6.40 -11.91
CA PHE A 225 0.10 -6.14 -12.64
C PHE A 225 -1.09 -6.53 -11.76
N LEU A 226 -2.08 -5.65 -11.68
CA LEU A 226 -3.37 -5.91 -11.05
C LEU A 226 -4.34 -6.52 -12.07
N PRO A 227 -5.41 -7.21 -11.64
CA PRO A 227 -6.39 -7.80 -12.55
C PRO A 227 -6.96 -6.82 -13.59
N ASN A 228 -7.06 -5.54 -13.24
CA ASN A 228 -7.61 -4.49 -14.11
C ASN A 228 -6.56 -3.83 -15.03
N ASP A 229 -5.28 -4.19 -14.93
CA ASP A 229 -4.19 -3.57 -15.70
C ASP A 229 -3.96 -4.21 -17.08
N GLY A 230 -4.71 -5.27 -17.42
CA GLY A 230 -4.52 -6.05 -18.64
C GLY A 230 -3.39 -7.07 -18.56
N ALA A 231 -2.91 -7.54 -19.71
CA ALA A 231 -1.92 -8.61 -19.79
C ALA A 231 -0.50 -8.13 -19.40
N ALA A 232 0.19 -8.93 -18.57
CA ALA A 232 1.55 -8.64 -18.09
C ALA A 232 2.62 -8.54 -19.20
N SER A 233 2.35 -9.07 -20.40
CA SER A 233 3.23 -8.96 -21.57
C SER A 233 3.41 -7.53 -22.07
N ASN A 234 2.58 -6.59 -21.61
CA ASN A 234 2.60 -5.19 -22.04
C ASN A 234 3.28 -4.27 -21.01
N SER A 235 4.29 -4.79 -20.28
CA SER A 235 5.07 -3.96 -19.34
C SER A 235 5.81 -2.85 -20.09
N SER A 236 5.55 -1.62 -19.67
CA SER A 236 6.26 -0.43 -20.16
C SER A 236 7.61 -0.22 -19.46
N ILE A 237 7.91 -1.03 -18.43
CA ILE A 237 9.12 -0.97 -17.62
C ILE A 237 9.91 -2.26 -17.83
N ASP A 238 11.18 -2.09 -18.15
CA ASP A 238 12.17 -3.15 -18.25
C ASP A 238 13.19 -3.00 -17.11
N ILE A 239 13.39 -4.05 -16.31
CA ILE A 239 14.27 -4.03 -15.15
C ILE A 239 15.47 -4.89 -15.45
N MET A 240 16.66 -4.30 -15.33
CA MET A 240 17.89 -5.00 -15.64
C MET A 240 18.22 -6.03 -14.53
N PRO A 241 18.86 -7.16 -14.86
CA PRO A 241 19.23 -8.17 -13.87
C PRO A 241 20.26 -7.72 -12.83
N ASP A 242 20.87 -6.54 -12.99
CA ASP A 242 21.85 -5.99 -12.07
C ASP A 242 21.25 -5.52 -10.73
N GLY A 243 19.92 -5.38 -10.65
CA GLY A 243 19.22 -4.92 -9.45
C GLY A 243 19.40 -3.44 -9.15
N GLU A 244 19.95 -2.65 -10.08
CA GLU A 244 20.24 -1.21 -9.92
C GLU A 244 19.69 -0.37 -11.07
N SER A 245 19.46 -0.99 -12.24
CA SER A 245 19.10 -0.29 -13.46
C SER A 245 17.71 -0.69 -13.97
N LEU A 246 17.00 0.28 -14.54
CA LEU A 246 15.74 0.07 -15.24
C LEU A 246 15.62 0.98 -16.45
N ALA A 247 14.85 0.55 -17.44
CA ALA A 247 14.44 1.34 -18.58
C ALA A 247 12.92 1.45 -18.63
N ILE A 248 12.43 2.58 -19.09
CA ILE A 248 11.00 2.81 -19.32
C ILE A 248 10.81 3.25 -20.76
N GLN A 249 9.84 2.62 -21.43
CA GLN A 249 9.54 2.91 -22.83
C GLN A 249 8.80 4.25 -22.93
N GLY A 250 9.28 5.12 -23.82
CA GLY A 250 8.62 6.36 -24.20
C GLY A 250 7.41 6.13 -25.10
N LYS A 251 6.73 7.22 -25.47
CA LYS A 251 5.52 7.18 -26.32
C LYS A 251 5.80 6.76 -27.77
N HIS A 252 7.07 6.76 -28.19
CA HIS A 252 7.49 6.38 -29.53
C HIS A 252 8.34 5.10 -29.48
N ALA A 253 8.08 4.17 -30.41
CA ALA A 253 8.84 2.94 -30.53
C ALA A 253 10.33 3.24 -30.71
N GLY A 254 11.17 2.79 -29.76
CA GLY A 254 12.62 3.01 -29.74
C GLY A 254 13.12 4.12 -28.80
N GLU A 255 12.23 4.92 -28.19
CA GLU A 255 12.60 5.96 -27.22
C GLU A 255 12.63 5.38 -25.79
N GLY A 256 13.67 4.61 -25.46
CA GLY A 256 13.86 4.09 -24.09
C GLY A 256 14.63 5.07 -23.21
N HIS A 257 14.14 5.32 -21.98
CA HIS A 257 14.86 6.11 -20.98
C HIS A 257 15.42 5.22 -19.88
N GLY A 258 16.75 5.11 -19.81
CA GLY A 258 17.44 4.37 -18.75
C GLY A 258 17.64 5.18 -17.48
N PHE A 259 17.47 4.55 -16.33
CA PHE A 259 17.71 5.10 -15.01
C PHE A 259 18.51 4.11 -14.15
N LYS A 260 19.33 4.65 -13.25
CA LYS A 260 20.12 3.87 -12.29
C LYS A 260 19.92 4.42 -10.87
N PHE A 261 19.73 3.52 -9.91
CA PHE A 261 19.43 3.79 -8.51
C PHE A 261 20.21 2.85 -7.58
N ASP A 262 20.14 3.07 -6.26
CA ASP A 262 20.82 2.20 -5.28
C ASP A 262 20.24 0.77 -5.28
N LYS A 263 18.93 0.63 -5.55
CA LYS A 263 18.26 -0.65 -5.71
C LYS A 263 17.00 -0.52 -6.57
N VAL A 264 16.76 -1.51 -7.43
CA VAL A 264 15.55 -1.63 -8.23
C VAL A 264 14.91 -2.99 -7.94
N PHE A 265 13.68 -2.95 -7.44
CA PHE A 265 12.88 -4.13 -7.12
C PHE A 265 11.92 -4.46 -8.26
N ALA A 266 12.04 -5.70 -8.75
CA ALA A 266 11.13 -6.27 -9.74
C ALA A 266 9.71 -6.48 -9.17
N PRO A 267 8.68 -6.61 -10.03
CA PRO A 267 7.32 -6.93 -9.59
C PRO A 267 7.21 -8.18 -8.70
N SER A 268 8.09 -9.16 -8.89
CA SER A 268 8.17 -10.38 -8.09
C SER A 268 8.75 -10.19 -6.69
N ALA A 269 9.32 -9.01 -6.38
CA ALA A 269 9.92 -8.74 -5.08
C ALA A 269 8.87 -8.57 -3.97
N GLY A 270 8.79 -9.59 -3.11
CA GLY A 270 7.93 -9.59 -1.93
C GLY A 270 8.33 -8.55 -0.87
N GLN A 271 7.43 -8.31 0.07
CA GLN A 271 7.62 -7.30 1.14
C GLN A 271 8.86 -7.58 2.01
N GLY A 272 9.16 -8.86 2.27
CA GLY A 272 10.33 -9.27 3.05
C GLY A 272 11.64 -8.84 2.39
N VAL A 273 11.79 -9.15 1.09
CA VAL A 273 12.98 -8.79 0.30
C VAL A 273 13.22 -7.27 0.28
N VAL A 274 12.15 -6.49 0.16
CA VAL A 274 12.26 -5.02 0.24
C VAL A 274 12.69 -4.58 1.64
N PHE A 275 12.13 -5.20 2.69
CA PHE A 275 12.45 -4.84 4.07
C PHE A 275 13.88 -5.21 4.47
N ASP A 276 14.45 -6.30 3.95
CA ASP A 276 15.83 -6.71 4.25
C ASP A 276 16.83 -5.59 3.95
N GLU A 277 16.65 -4.90 2.81
CA GLU A 277 17.46 -3.72 2.42
C GLU A 277 17.15 -2.47 3.28
N VAL A 278 15.90 -2.33 3.75
CA VAL A 278 15.46 -1.19 4.57
C VAL A 278 15.87 -1.34 6.04
N SER A 279 16.07 -2.57 6.52
CA SER A 279 16.34 -2.92 7.91
C SER A 279 17.56 -2.19 8.49
N GLU A 280 18.54 -1.84 7.66
CA GLU A 280 19.74 -1.08 8.05
C GLU A 280 19.44 0.35 8.49
N PHE A 281 18.39 0.95 7.91
CA PHE A 281 17.93 2.28 8.30
C PHE A 281 17.19 2.22 9.63
N VAL A 282 16.39 1.18 9.85
CA VAL A 282 15.75 0.93 11.17
C VAL A 282 16.82 0.74 12.23
N GLN A 283 17.89 -0.02 11.93
CA GLN A 283 19.04 -0.17 12.83
C GLN A 283 19.73 1.18 13.10
N SER A 284 19.84 2.05 12.11
CA SER A 284 20.39 3.39 12.32
C SER A 284 19.52 4.22 13.27
N ALA A 285 18.20 4.09 13.20
CA ALA A 285 17.32 4.77 14.14
C ALA A 285 17.52 4.22 15.56
N LEU A 286 17.64 2.89 15.72
CA LEU A 286 17.97 2.24 17.00
C LEU A 286 19.34 2.70 17.57
N ASP A 287 20.31 2.97 16.69
CA ASP A 287 21.64 3.46 17.04
C ASP A 287 21.66 4.95 17.44
N GLY A 288 20.53 5.65 17.35
CA GLY A 288 20.35 7.03 17.80
C GLY A 288 20.37 8.09 16.71
N TYR A 289 20.15 7.72 15.44
CA TYR A 289 20.08 8.67 14.34
C TYR A 289 18.63 9.08 14.02
N ASN A 290 18.49 10.23 13.36
CA ASN A 290 17.21 10.67 12.77
C ASN A 290 17.08 10.04 11.38
N VAL A 291 16.11 9.15 11.23
CA VAL A 291 15.90 8.39 10.01
C VAL A 291 14.54 8.75 9.41
N CYS A 292 14.49 8.87 8.09
CA CYS A 292 13.25 8.98 7.37
C CYS A 292 13.15 8.03 6.18
N LEU A 293 12.04 7.32 6.10
CA LEU A 293 11.69 6.39 5.03
C LEU A 293 10.45 6.94 4.32
N PHE A 294 10.56 7.31 3.05
CA PHE A 294 9.46 7.86 2.26
C PHE A 294 9.00 6.88 1.19
N SER A 295 7.69 6.76 0.98
CA SER A 295 7.13 6.20 -0.24
C SER A 295 6.62 7.32 -1.13
N TYR A 296 7.09 7.35 -2.37
CA TYR A 296 6.78 8.38 -3.35
C TYR A 296 6.31 7.75 -4.66
N GLY A 297 5.39 8.42 -5.37
CA GLY A 297 4.90 7.99 -6.67
C GLY A 297 3.43 8.36 -6.87
N GLN A 298 2.89 8.08 -8.06
CA GLN A 298 1.49 8.39 -8.37
C GLN A 298 0.50 7.58 -7.51
N THR A 299 -0.75 8.02 -7.46
CA THR A 299 -1.85 7.20 -6.92
C THR A 299 -1.95 5.87 -7.65
N GLY A 300 -2.13 4.78 -6.89
CA GLY A 300 -2.19 3.42 -7.44
C GLY A 300 -0.84 2.76 -7.72
N SER A 301 0.31 3.43 -7.49
CA SER A 301 1.62 2.82 -7.75
C SER A 301 2.13 1.85 -6.67
N GLY A 302 1.43 1.76 -5.53
CA GLY A 302 1.78 0.83 -4.44
C GLY A 302 2.50 1.45 -3.23
N LYS A 303 2.42 2.77 -3.04
CA LYS A 303 2.97 3.48 -1.86
C LYS A 303 2.47 2.92 -0.52
N THR A 304 1.15 2.91 -0.33
CA THR A 304 0.52 2.41 0.90
C THR A 304 0.76 0.91 1.10
N HIS A 305 0.75 0.12 0.02
CA HIS A 305 1.15 -1.29 0.08
C HIS A 305 2.60 -1.45 0.54
N THR A 306 3.51 -0.57 0.11
CA THR A 306 4.91 -0.60 0.58
C THR A 306 5.00 -0.25 2.07
N MET A 307 4.33 0.81 2.51
CA MET A 307 4.44 1.27 3.89
C MET A 307 3.68 0.40 4.89
N GLN A 308 2.41 0.11 4.63
CA GLN A 308 1.54 -0.65 5.54
C GLN A 308 1.48 -2.14 5.18
N GLY A 309 1.40 -2.43 3.87
CA GLY A 309 1.13 -3.79 3.38
C GLY A 309 -0.36 -4.10 3.27
N ALA A 310 -0.68 -5.39 3.15
CA ALA A 310 -2.04 -5.89 3.12
C ALA A 310 -2.18 -7.01 4.16
N GLY A 311 -3.23 -6.95 5.00
CA GLY A 311 -3.53 -8.01 5.97
C GLY A 311 -2.39 -8.31 6.96
N SER A 312 -2.28 -9.58 7.34
CA SER A 312 -1.27 -10.11 8.28
C SER A 312 -0.23 -11.00 7.57
N GLY A 313 0.85 -11.34 8.27
CA GLY A 313 1.86 -12.27 7.77
C GLY A 313 2.80 -11.67 6.71
N VAL A 314 3.09 -12.43 5.64
CA VAL A 314 4.12 -12.09 4.64
C VAL A 314 3.85 -10.78 3.89
N MET A 315 2.59 -10.35 3.83
CA MET A 315 2.15 -9.15 3.12
C MET A 315 2.29 -7.86 3.95
N ARG A 316 2.73 -7.94 5.22
CA ARG A 316 3.07 -6.78 6.06
C ARG A 316 4.14 -5.91 5.39
N GLY A 317 3.93 -4.59 5.38
CA GLY A 317 4.83 -3.59 4.78
C GLY A 317 5.96 -3.13 5.72
N LEU A 318 6.56 -1.98 5.40
CA LEU A 318 7.71 -1.43 6.13
C LEU A 318 7.40 -1.05 7.58
N ILE A 319 6.24 -0.44 7.86
CA ILE A 319 5.86 0.00 9.21
C ILE A 319 5.76 -1.19 10.18
N PRO A 320 4.91 -2.21 9.93
CA PRO A 320 4.81 -3.36 10.84
C PRO A 320 6.13 -4.10 11.03
N ARG A 321 6.91 -4.30 9.96
CA ARG A 321 8.22 -4.98 10.03
C ARG A 321 9.27 -4.17 10.79
N SER A 322 9.24 -2.84 10.68
CA SER A 322 10.12 -1.97 11.48
C SER A 322 9.81 -2.11 12.97
N ILE A 323 8.53 -2.18 13.35
CA ILE A 323 8.12 -2.39 14.74
C ILE A 323 8.59 -3.76 15.26
N GLU A 324 8.45 -4.82 14.46
CA GLU A 324 8.97 -6.16 14.80
C GLU A 324 10.48 -6.14 15.07
N GLN A 325 11.28 -5.54 14.16
CA GLN A 325 12.73 -5.41 14.33
C GLN A 325 13.08 -4.61 15.59
N ILE A 326 12.36 -3.53 15.87
CA ILE A 326 12.53 -2.73 17.09
C ILE A 326 12.21 -3.57 18.33
N GLY A 327 11.17 -4.41 18.29
CA GLY A 327 10.81 -5.32 19.39
C GLY A 327 11.89 -6.36 19.67
N LEU A 328 12.49 -6.93 18.63
CA LEU A 328 13.64 -7.84 18.78
C LEU A 328 14.85 -7.13 19.38
N HIS A 329 15.13 -5.89 18.94
CA HIS A 329 16.23 -5.10 19.48
C HIS A 329 15.99 -4.70 20.94
N LYS A 330 14.75 -4.33 21.31
CA LYS A 330 14.35 -4.06 22.70
C LYS A 330 14.69 -5.24 23.60
N LYS A 331 14.26 -6.46 23.26
CA LYS A 331 14.52 -7.66 24.06
C LYS A 331 16.03 -7.89 24.26
N LYS A 332 16.83 -7.69 23.22
CA LYS A 332 18.29 -7.79 23.31
C LYS A 332 18.86 -6.76 24.29
N LEU A 333 18.44 -5.50 24.18
CA LEU A 333 18.92 -4.41 25.03
C LEU A 333 18.52 -4.61 26.50
N GLU A 334 17.32 -5.11 26.78
CA GLU A 334 16.86 -5.38 28.15
C GLU A 334 17.69 -6.48 28.83
N LEU A 335 18.11 -7.52 28.09
CA LEU A 335 19.04 -8.54 28.59
C LEU A 335 20.43 -7.95 28.93
N GLU A 336 20.80 -6.83 28.30
CA GLU A 336 22.06 -6.12 28.52
C GLU A 336 21.93 -4.98 29.56
N GLY A 337 20.82 -4.91 30.30
CA GLY A 337 20.60 -3.92 31.37
C GLY A 337 20.17 -2.53 30.88
N TRP A 338 19.67 -2.41 29.65
CA TRP A 338 19.11 -1.16 29.14
C TRP A 338 17.61 -1.05 29.41
N GLU A 339 17.16 0.11 29.86
CA GLU A 339 15.76 0.51 29.85
C GLU A 339 15.40 1.06 28.47
N PHE A 340 14.44 0.42 27.79
CA PHE A 340 14.00 0.83 26.46
C PHE A 340 12.55 1.36 26.48
N THR A 341 12.33 2.50 25.84
CA THR A 341 10.99 3.10 25.70
C THR A 341 10.76 3.56 24.27
N MET A 342 9.54 3.37 23.78
CA MET A 342 9.13 3.78 22.43
C MET A 342 7.82 4.56 22.48
N ASP A 343 7.84 5.77 21.93
CA ASP A 343 6.69 6.65 21.80
C ASP A 343 6.32 6.81 20.33
N ALA A 344 5.07 6.50 19.98
CA ALA A 344 4.56 6.62 18.63
C ALA A 344 3.62 7.82 18.48
N SER A 345 3.69 8.49 17.34
CA SER A 345 2.72 9.50 16.93
C SER A 345 2.36 9.33 15.46
N PHE A 346 1.13 9.63 15.09
CA PHE A 346 0.67 9.55 13.70
C PHE A 346 -0.06 10.83 13.31
N LEU A 347 0.41 11.48 12.26
CA LEU A 347 -0.20 12.71 11.77
C LEU A 347 -0.40 12.68 10.27
N GLU A 348 -1.33 13.50 9.81
CA GLU A 348 -1.60 13.79 8.42
C GLU A 348 -1.29 15.27 8.15
N ILE A 349 -0.63 15.55 7.03
CA ILE A 349 -0.47 16.90 6.50
C ILE A 349 -1.34 17.00 5.25
N TYR A 350 -2.42 17.77 5.36
CA TYR A 350 -3.36 18.02 4.28
C TYR A 350 -3.57 19.53 4.15
N ASN A 351 -3.37 20.07 2.94
CA ASN A 351 -3.47 21.50 2.68
C ASN A 351 -2.62 22.37 3.64
N GLU A 352 -1.38 21.94 3.93
CA GLU A 352 -0.45 22.57 4.88
C GLU A 352 -0.99 22.73 6.32
N ALA A 353 -2.07 22.03 6.66
CA ALA A 353 -2.60 21.86 8.01
C ALA A 353 -2.22 20.48 8.54
N ILE A 354 -1.82 20.43 9.81
CA ILE A 354 -1.49 19.18 10.50
C ILE A 354 -2.74 18.67 11.22
N ARG A 355 -3.07 17.40 11.03
CA ARG A 355 -4.14 16.68 11.72
C ARG A 355 -3.55 15.51 12.48
N ASP A 356 -3.97 15.35 13.73
CA ASP A 356 -3.61 14.22 14.57
C ASP A 356 -4.50 12.99 14.25
N LEU A 357 -3.87 11.90 13.81
CA LEU A 357 -4.56 10.65 13.47
C LEU A 357 -4.70 9.69 14.65
N LEU A 358 -4.02 9.92 15.78
CA LEU A 358 -4.13 9.11 17.00
C LEU A 358 -5.09 9.71 18.04
N ARG A 359 -5.64 10.90 17.78
CA ARG A 359 -6.58 11.56 18.70
C ARG A 359 -7.82 10.73 18.97
N ASP A 360 -8.33 10.85 20.20
CA ASP A 360 -9.63 10.29 20.55
C ASP A 360 -10.75 11.11 19.88
N ALA A 361 -11.77 10.43 19.35
CA ALA A 361 -12.88 11.06 18.64
C ALA A 361 -13.69 12.05 19.50
N LYS A 362 -13.56 11.96 20.83
CA LYS A 362 -14.24 12.84 21.81
C LYS A 362 -13.43 14.09 22.16
N SER A 363 -12.19 14.19 21.70
CA SER A 363 -11.31 15.34 21.97
C SER A 363 -11.56 16.47 20.97
N ASN A 364 -11.57 17.71 21.45
CA ASN A 364 -11.70 18.89 20.58
C ASN A 364 -10.46 19.05 19.70
N GLU A 365 -10.66 19.34 18.41
CA GLU A 365 -9.58 19.61 17.47
C GLU A 365 -8.79 20.84 17.92
N SER A 366 -7.52 20.62 18.27
CA SER A 366 -6.60 21.68 18.69
C SER A 366 -5.70 22.07 17.53
N LYS A 367 -5.26 23.33 17.49
CA LYS A 367 -4.29 23.75 16.48
C LYS A 367 -2.95 23.04 16.70
N HIS A 368 -2.40 22.48 15.63
CA HIS A 368 -1.11 21.78 15.62
C HIS A 368 -0.07 22.63 14.87
N ASP A 369 1.00 23.02 15.55
CA ASP A 369 2.11 23.78 14.98
C ASP A 369 3.46 23.13 15.33
N ILE A 370 4.43 23.26 14.43
CA ILE A 370 5.77 22.69 14.58
C ILE A 370 6.61 23.65 15.43
N LYS A 371 7.09 23.17 16.58
CA LYS A 371 8.02 23.86 17.48
C LYS A 371 9.39 23.22 17.42
N VAL A 372 10.41 24.01 17.71
CA VAL A 372 11.80 23.57 17.83
C VAL A 372 12.18 23.66 19.30
N ASP A 373 12.66 22.57 19.87
CA ASP A 373 13.16 22.55 21.25
C ASP A 373 14.61 23.08 21.35
N SER A 374 15.12 23.20 22.57
CA SER A 374 16.48 23.70 22.83
C SER A 374 17.58 22.81 22.23
N ASN A 375 17.27 21.58 21.88
CA ASN A 375 18.20 20.62 21.27
C ASN A 375 18.06 20.57 19.74
N GLY A 376 17.27 21.46 19.15
CA GLY A 376 17.00 21.48 17.72
C GLY A 376 16.01 20.41 17.24
N ARG A 377 15.39 19.64 18.15
CA ARG A 377 14.37 18.65 17.83
C ARG A 377 13.08 19.35 17.46
N ARG A 378 12.37 18.77 16.51
CA ARG A 378 11.11 19.31 16.01
C ARG A 378 9.96 18.50 16.56
N THR A 379 9.03 19.16 17.21
CA THR A 379 7.86 18.56 17.83
C THR A 379 6.61 19.30 17.39
N VAL A 380 5.48 18.60 17.36
CA VAL A 380 4.19 19.19 16.99
C VAL A 380 3.39 19.43 18.27
N THR A 381 2.84 20.63 18.44
CA THR A 381 2.02 20.96 19.60
C THR A 381 0.72 20.17 19.62
N ASN A 382 0.29 19.77 20.82
CA ASN A 382 -0.98 19.09 21.05
C ASN A 382 -1.13 17.76 20.29
N LEU A 383 -0.04 17.18 19.78
CA LEU A 383 -0.07 15.90 19.09
C LEU A 383 -0.20 14.77 20.11
N THR A 384 -1.11 13.84 19.87
CA THR A 384 -1.26 12.63 20.67
C THR A 384 -0.04 11.75 20.48
N VAL A 385 0.63 11.45 21.59
CA VAL A 385 1.79 10.55 21.65
C VAL A 385 1.40 9.35 22.50
N LYS A 386 1.46 8.15 21.92
CA LYS A 386 1.16 6.89 22.62
C LYS A 386 2.46 6.18 22.95
N ARG A 387 2.65 5.81 24.22
CA ARG A 387 3.70 4.87 24.64
C ARG A 387 3.31 3.48 24.16
N ILE A 388 4.21 2.80 23.46
CA ILE A 388 3.95 1.48 22.87
C ILE A 388 5.05 0.52 23.27
N ASP A 389 4.66 -0.72 23.59
CA ASP A 389 5.60 -1.81 23.72
C ASP A 389 5.74 -2.54 22.37
N PRO A 390 6.89 -2.43 21.69
CA PRO A 390 7.10 -3.10 20.40
C PRO A 390 7.16 -4.64 20.51
N THR A 391 7.20 -5.19 21.73
CA THR A 391 7.15 -6.64 21.96
C THR A 391 5.74 -7.17 22.15
N ASP A 392 4.76 -6.28 22.37
CA ASP A 392 3.34 -6.61 22.44
C ASP A 392 2.73 -6.49 21.04
N ALA A 393 2.59 -7.63 20.38
CA ALA A 393 2.03 -7.71 19.03
C ALA A 393 0.59 -7.17 18.97
N ALA A 394 -0.23 -7.42 20.00
CA ALA A 394 -1.62 -6.97 20.03
C ALA A 394 -1.70 -5.44 20.13
N CYS A 395 -0.92 -4.83 21.02
CA CYS A 395 -0.85 -3.37 21.13
C CYS A 395 -0.40 -2.71 19.81
N CYS A 396 0.58 -3.32 19.13
CA CYS A 396 1.08 -2.83 17.86
C CYS A 396 0.03 -2.95 16.74
N ASP A 397 -0.66 -4.09 16.64
CA ASP A 397 -1.69 -4.31 15.63
C ASP A 397 -2.93 -3.44 15.88
N ASP A 398 -3.30 -3.17 17.14
CA ASP A 398 -4.36 -2.23 17.50
C ASP A 398 -4.03 -0.80 17.05
N LEU A 399 -2.78 -0.36 17.26
CA LEU A 399 -2.33 0.95 16.79
C LEU A 399 -2.38 1.03 15.27
N LEU A 400 -1.85 0.02 14.56
CA LEU A 400 -1.83 -0.02 13.10
C LEU A 400 -3.24 -0.06 12.53
N SER A 401 -4.14 -0.83 13.15
CA SER A 401 -5.55 -0.92 12.77
C SER A 401 -6.28 0.41 13.01
N LEU A 402 -6.03 1.06 14.15
CA LEU A 402 -6.58 2.39 14.44
C LEU A 402 -6.09 3.42 13.42
N ALA A 403 -4.78 3.43 13.13
CA ALA A 403 -4.15 4.29 12.14
C ALA A 403 -4.74 4.08 10.73
N ALA A 404 -4.87 2.82 10.30
CA ALA A 404 -5.45 2.46 9.01
C ALA A 404 -6.94 2.86 8.93
N LYS A 405 -7.72 2.61 9.98
CA LYS A 405 -9.13 3.00 10.05
C LYS A 405 -9.30 4.52 9.97
N ARG A 406 -8.50 5.28 10.71
CA ARG A 406 -8.55 6.74 10.71
C ARG A 406 -8.20 7.33 9.34
N ARG A 407 -7.20 6.76 8.68
CA ARG A 407 -6.84 7.11 7.30
C ARG A 407 -7.94 6.75 6.29
N SER A 408 -8.62 5.61 6.49
CA SER A 408 -9.73 5.18 5.64
C SER A 408 -11.00 6.03 5.86
N THR A 409 -11.37 6.38 7.09
CA THR A 409 -12.55 7.22 7.35
C THR A 409 -12.41 8.64 6.80
N ALA A 410 -11.19 9.16 6.67
CA ALA A 410 -10.96 10.43 5.97
C ALA A 410 -11.24 10.34 4.46
N SER A 411 -11.23 9.14 3.88
CA SER A 411 -11.47 8.90 2.45
C SER A 411 -12.95 8.70 2.06
N THR A 412 -13.84 8.49 3.03
CA THR A 412 -15.29 8.30 2.78
C THR A 412 -16.08 9.61 2.73
N ASP A 413 -15.51 10.74 3.17
CA ASP A 413 -16.09 12.09 3.00
C ASP A 413 -15.84 12.60 1.57
N MET A 414 -16.55 12.01 0.60
CA MET A 414 -16.72 12.48 -0.79
C MET A 414 -15.46 12.87 -1.61
N ASN A 415 -14.26 12.55 -1.10
CA ASN A 415 -12.97 12.83 -1.71
C ASN A 415 -12.04 11.65 -1.41
N ALA A 416 -11.28 11.20 -2.40
CA ALA A 416 -10.14 10.31 -2.20
C ALA A 416 -9.02 11.05 -1.42
N VAL A 417 -9.24 11.35 -0.14
CA VAL A 417 -8.34 12.18 0.68
C VAL A 417 -7.00 11.48 0.94
N SER A 418 -6.96 10.15 0.95
CA SER A 418 -5.73 9.38 1.23
C SER A 418 -4.67 9.47 0.13
N SER A 419 -5.05 9.76 -1.12
CA SER A 419 -4.11 10.08 -2.20
C SER A 419 -3.66 11.55 -2.19
N ARG A 420 -4.30 12.37 -1.37
CA ARG A 420 -4.19 13.83 -1.37
C ARG A 420 -3.60 14.41 -0.08
N SER A 421 -3.12 13.56 0.81
CA SER A 421 -2.49 13.96 2.07
C SER A 421 -1.20 13.17 2.31
N HIS A 422 -0.28 13.76 3.07
CA HIS A 422 0.94 13.09 3.50
C HIS A 422 0.75 12.53 4.89
N SER A 423 0.98 11.23 5.07
CA SER A 423 0.92 10.60 6.37
C SER A 423 2.32 10.43 6.93
N VAL A 424 2.55 10.86 8.18
CA VAL A 424 3.84 10.74 8.87
C VAL A 424 3.65 9.96 10.16
N PHE A 425 4.15 8.73 10.16
CA PHE A 425 4.18 7.87 11.34
C PHE A 425 5.57 7.94 11.97
N THR A 426 5.65 8.44 13.21
CA THR A 426 6.92 8.69 13.91
C THR A 426 7.05 7.75 15.09
N LEU A 427 8.18 7.05 15.16
CA LEU A 427 8.60 6.24 16.29
C LEU A 427 9.81 6.89 16.96
N ASN A 428 9.62 7.39 18.17
CA ASN A 428 10.68 7.96 19.00
C ASN A 428 11.16 6.88 19.96
N MET A 429 12.44 6.51 19.88
CA MET A 429 13.03 5.46 20.69
C MET A 429 14.02 6.07 21.66
N THR A 430 13.95 5.67 22.93
CA THR A 430 14.91 6.07 23.96
C THR A 430 15.38 4.83 24.70
N ALA A 431 16.70 4.60 24.67
CA ALA A 431 17.35 3.54 25.43
C ALA A 431 18.31 4.17 26.45
N LYS A 432 18.19 3.76 27.71
CA LYS A 432 18.97 4.29 28.84
C LYS A 432 19.64 3.14 29.59
N HIS A 433 20.96 3.21 29.78
CA HIS A 433 21.68 2.30 30.66
C HIS A 433 22.04 3.07 31.93
N LEU A 434 21.41 2.72 33.05
CA LEU A 434 21.56 3.47 34.31
C LEU A 434 22.97 3.38 34.87
N GLU A 435 23.50 2.17 35.01
CA GLU A 435 24.82 1.92 35.61
C GLU A 435 25.96 2.55 34.81
N LYS A 436 25.87 2.49 33.47
CA LYS A 436 26.87 3.04 32.55
C LYS A 436 26.62 4.49 32.16
N ASN A 437 25.57 5.12 32.71
CA ASN A 437 25.12 6.49 32.43
C ASN A 437 25.09 6.83 30.92
N LYS A 438 24.51 5.93 30.11
CA LYS A 438 24.41 6.09 28.65
C LYS A 438 22.96 6.31 28.25
N LEU A 439 22.76 7.20 27.28
CA LEU A 439 21.46 7.55 26.73
C LEU A 439 21.55 7.58 25.20
N ILE A 440 20.65 6.85 24.55
CA ILE A 440 20.51 6.80 23.10
C ILE A 440 19.11 7.27 22.77
N ARG A 441 18.98 8.17 21.80
CA ARG A 441 17.70 8.69 21.32
C ARG A 441 17.64 8.61 19.81
N GLY A 442 16.77 7.77 19.31
CA GLY A 442 16.51 7.56 17.90
C GLY A 442 15.16 8.11 17.49
N THR A 443 15.03 8.52 16.22
CA THR A 443 13.72 8.84 15.64
C THR A 443 13.61 8.20 14.26
N LEU A 444 12.59 7.36 14.07
CA LEU A 444 12.25 6.77 12.79
C LEU A 444 10.95 7.39 12.28
N ASN A 445 11.02 8.06 11.13
CA ASN A 445 9.87 8.63 10.45
C ASN A 445 9.53 7.75 9.24
N LEU A 446 8.33 7.17 9.22
CA LEU A 446 7.80 6.40 8.10
C LEU A 446 6.71 7.24 7.44
N VAL A 447 6.96 7.66 6.21
CA VAL A 447 6.18 8.69 5.53
C VAL A 447 5.57 8.12 4.26
N ASP A 448 4.25 8.18 4.17
CA ASP A 448 3.51 7.86 2.95
C ASP A 448 3.04 9.16 2.31
N LEU A 449 3.71 9.55 1.21
CA LEU A 449 3.43 10.81 0.54
C LEU A 449 2.14 10.71 -0.29
N ALA A 450 1.52 11.86 -0.52
CA ALA A 450 0.44 12.02 -1.48
C ALA A 450 0.88 11.61 -2.90
N GLY A 451 -0.10 11.37 -3.77
CA GLY A 451 0.14 11.13 -5.19
C GLY A 451 0.95 12.25 -5.85
N SER A 452 1.94 11.87 -6.65
CA SER A 452 2.81 12.81 -7.39
C SER A 452 2.25 13.25 -8.75
N GLU A 453 1.08 12.74 -9.13
CA GLU A 453 0.45 13.04 -10.42
C GLU A 453 0.13 14.53 -10.60
N ARG A 454 0.31 15.02 -11.84
CA ARG A 454 0.07 16.44 -12.18
C ARG A 454 -1.40 16.72 -12.45
N LEU A 455 -1.82 17.94 -12.13
CA LEU A 455 -3.22 18.38 -12.21
C LEU A 455 -3.74 18.64 -13.61
N ASP A 456 -2.85 18.70 -14.60
CA ASP A 456 -3.16 19.12 -15.96
C ASP A 456 -4.16 18.17 -16.67
N ARG A 457 -4.47 17.02 -16.07
CA ARG A 457 -5.51 16.06 -16.51
C ARG A 457 -6.82 16.11 -15.74
N SER A 458 -6.91 16.90 -14.67
CA SER A 458 -8.13 17.05 -13.89
C SER A 458 -8.86 18.33 -14.31
N ASN A 459 -10.09 18.22 -14.81
CA ASN A 459 -11.00 19.37 -15.00
C ASN A 459 -11.48 19.94 -13.64
N ALA A 460 -10.59 20.00 -12.64
CA ALA A 460 -10.89 20.39 -11.28
C ALA A 460 -11.06 21.91 -11.19
N THR A 461 -12.24 22.37 -10.77
CA THR A 461 -12.55 23.79 -10.59
C THR A 461 -12.79 24.11 -9.10
N GLY A 462 -12.58 25.38 -8.70
CA GLY A 462 -12.91 25.85 -7.36
C GLY A 462 -12.02 25.27 -6.24
N GLN A 463 -12.65 24.65 -5.22
CA GLN A 463 -11.98 24.18 -4.01
C GLN A 463 -11.02 23.01 -4.27
N THR A 464 -11.36 22.13 -5.22
CA THR A 464 -10.54 20.98 -5.62
C THR A 464 -9.23 21.42 -6.28
N ALA A 465 -9.24 22.54 -7.02
CA ALA A 465 -8.03 23.14 -7.58
C ALA A 465 -7.12 23.72 -6.49
N LYS A 466 -7.69 24.39 -5.47
CA LYS A 466 -6.93 24.90 -4.31
C LYS A 466 -6.29 23.78 -3.50
N GLU A 467 -7.06 22.73 -3.23
CA GLU A 467 -6.58 21.52 -2.56
C GLU A 467 -5.38 20.93 -3.29
N ALA A 468 -5.52 20.73 -4.60
CA ALA A 468 -4.47 20.10 -5.36
C ALA A 468 -3.22 20.98 -5.56
N MET A 469 -3.38 22.30 -5.66
CA MET A 469 -2.25 23.24 -5.58
C MET A 469 -1.48 23.10 -4.26
N ALA A 470 -2.17 22.85 -3.13
CA ALA A 470 -1.53 22.69 -1.84
C ALA A 470 -0.78 21.35 -1.69
N ILE A 471 -1.30 20.27 -2.27
CA ILE A 471 -0.60 18.97 -2.35
C ILE A 471 0.71 19.15 -3.13
N ASN A 472 0.61 19.73 -4.32
CA ASN A 472 1.76 20.00 -5.16
C ASN A 472 2.74 20.97 -4.51
N LYS A 473 2.30 21.90 -3.68
CA LYS A 473 3.19 22.79 -2.92
C LYS A 473 4.14 22.01 -2.02
N SER A 474 3.65 21.05 -1.25
CA SER A 474 4.48 20.26 -0.33
C SER A 474 5.49 19.36 -1.06
N LEU A 475 5.09 18.72 -2.16
CA LEU A 475 5.98 17.92 -3.01
C LEU A 475 6.98 18.79 -3.79
N SER A 476 6.56 19.96 -4.28
CA SER A 476 7.46 20.93 -4.92
C SER A 476 8.49 21.48 -3.93
N SER A 477 8.05 21.81 -2.70
CA SER A 477 8.97 22.24 -1.64
C SER A 477 9.97 21.15 -1.27
N LEU A 478 9.55 19.88 -1.29
CA LEU A 478 10.45 18.75 -1.09
C LEU A 478 11.48 18.65 -2.23
N THR A 479 11.05 18.85 -3.47
CA THR A 479 11.94 18.94 -4.63
C THR A 479 12.95 20.07 -4.49
N ASP A 480 12.50 21.27 -4.12
CA ASP A 480 13.37 22.44 -3.90
C ASP A 480 14.40 22.19 -2.79
N VAL A 481 13.99 21.47 -1.73
CA VAL A 481 14.90 21.10 -0.64
C VAL A 481 15.99 20.15 -1.13
N PHE A 482 15.64 19.09 -1.86
CA PHE A 482 16.64 18.17 -2.41
C PHE A 482 17.52 18.85 -3.47
N ALA A 483 16.97 19.74 -4.29
CA ALA A 483 17.75 20.53 -5.23
C ALA A 483 18.78 21.42 -4.52
N ALA A 484 18.35 22.16 -3.50
CA ALA A 484 19.26 22.97 -2.71
C ALA A 484 20.33 22.10 -2.00
N ILE A 485 19.99 20.90 -1.52
CA ILE A 485 20.94 19.95 -0.93
C ILE A 485 21.96 19.45 -1.98
N GLY A 486 21.49 19.01 -3.15
CA GLY A 486 22.33 18.51 -4.24
C GLY A 486 23.29 19.57 -4.78
N GLU A 487 22.84 20.82 -4.85
CA GLU A 487 23.66 21.98 -5.23
C GLU A 487 24.57 22.49 -4.11
N LYS A 488 24.49 21.90 -2.91
CA LYS A 488 25.24 22.34 -1.72
C LYS A 488 25.00 23.82 -1.39
N SER A 489 23.76 24.27 -1.59
CA SER A 489 23.34 25.64 -1.32
C SER A 489 23.50 26.01 0.16
N SER A 490 23.88 27.26 0.43
CA SER A 490 24.05 27.77 1.80
C SER A 490 22.73 27.83 2.59
N HIS A 491 21.63 28.08 1.89
CA HIS A 491 20.28 28.12 2.44
C HIS A 491 19.42 27.05 1.79
N VAL A 492 18.87 26.15 2.61
CA VAL A 492 17.91 25.12 2.17
C VAL A 492 16.52 25.50 2.66
N PRO A 493 15.50 25.59 1.78
CA PRO A 493 14.20 26.20 2.08
C PRO A 493 13.23 25.27 2.83
N PHE A 494 13.68 24.64 3.93
CA PHE A 494 12.88 23.70 4.71
C PHE A 494 11.54 24.27 5.20
N ARG A 495 11.44 25.59 5.38
CA ARG A 495 10.24 26.30 5.89
C ARG A 495 9.12 26.45 4.85
N ASN A 496 9.36 26.16 3.58
CA ASN A 496 8.38 26.37 2.53
C ASN A 496 7.15 25.44 2.63
N SER A 497 7.32 24.27 3.27
CA SER A 497 6.23 23.35 3.62
C SER A 497 6.36 22.85 5.07
N LYS A 498 5.22 22.53 5.70
CA LYS A 498 5.18 21.85 7.01
C LYS A 498 5.88 20.48 6.96
N LEU A 499 5.78 19.76 5.84
CA LEU A 499 6.42 18.44 5.67
C LEU A 499 7.94 18.55 5.74
N THR A 500 8.53 19.40 4.89
CA THR A 500 9.98 19.63 4.86
C THR A 500 10.48 20.24 6.16
N TYR A 501 9.65 21.08 6.80
CA TYR A 501 10.02 21.70 8.07
C TYR A 501 10.03 20.69 9.21
N LEU A 502 9.06 19.77 9.27
CA LEU A 502 9.01 18.70 10.26
C LEU A 502 10.22 17.76 10.14
N LEU A 503 10.55 17.38 8.91
CA LEU A 503 11.52 16.34 8.59
C LEU A 503 12.95 16.85 8.36
N GLN A 504 13.17 18.16 8.50
CA GLN A 504 14.49 18.78 8.37
C GLN A 504 15.63 18.02 9.11
N PRO A 505 15.46 17.49 10.35
CA PRO A 505 16.52 16.74 11.02
C PRO A 505 16.97 15.46 10.29
N CYS A 506 16.13 14.88 9.43
CA CYS A 506 16.47 13.71 8.62
C CYS A 506 17.19 14.08 7.31
N PHE A 507 17.04 15.34 6.87
CA PHE A 507 17.62 15.90 5.65
C PHE A 507 18.86 16.76 5.91
N SER A 508 19.46 16.67 7.10
CA SER A 508 20.56 17.53 7.51
C SER A 508 21.47 16.79 8.48
N GLY A 509 22.75 17.15 8.50
CA GLY A 509 23.73 16.58 9.43
C GLY A 509 23.95 15.08 9.23
N ASP A 510 23.74 14.31 10.29
CA ASP A 510 23.85 12.84 10.33
C ASP A 510 22.52 12.11 10.09
N GLY A 511 21.48 12.86 9.69
CA GLY A 511 20.20 12.31 9.29
C GLY A 511 20.36 11.31 8.13
N LYS A 512 19.52 10.28 8.12
CA LYS A 512 19.49 9.27 7.06
C LYS A 512 18.13 9.25 6.41
N THR A 513 18.12 9.23 5.09
CA THR A 513 16.89 9.27 4.30
C THR A 513 16.90 8.17 3.26
N LEU A 514 15.83 7.40 3.20
CA LEU A 514 15.54 6.49 2.11
C LEU A 514 14.27 6.94 1.40
N MET A 515 14.34 7.08 0.08
CA MET A 515 13.18 7.29 -0.77
C MET A 515 12.88 6.01 -1.54
N VAL A 516 11.72 5.40 -1.29
CA VAL A 516 11.20 4.28 -2.07
C VAL A 516 10.22 4.84 -3.11
N VAL A 517 10.62 4.78 -4.38
CA VAL A 517 9.84 5.28 -5.52
C VAL A 517 9.01 4.13 -6.06
N ASN A 518 7.70 4.23 -5.88
CA ASN A 518 6.73 3.26 -6.35
C ASN A 518 6.23 3.62 -7.74
N ILE A 519 6.38 2.70 -8.70
CA ILE A 519 5.96 2.87 -10.09
C ILE A 519 5.03 1.75 -10.56
N SER A 520 4.18 2.06 -11.54
CA SER A 520 3.25 1.11 -12.15
C SER A 520 3.82 0.61 -13.49
N PRO A 521 3.74 -0.70 -13.80
CA PRO A 521 4.23 -1.23 -15.07
C PRO A 521 3.35 -0.88 -16.27
N THR A 522 2.18 -0.27 -16.06
CA THR A 522 1.20 -0.01 -17.12
C THR A 522 1.57 1.13 -18.05
N GLU A 523 1.23 1.01 -19.34
CA GLU A 523 1.47 2.04 -20.36
C GLU A 523 0.82 3.40 -19.99
N GLU A 524 -0.39 3.37 -19.44
CA GLU A 524 -1.10 4.57 -18.99
C GLU A 524 -0.33 5.38 -17.94
N SER A 525 0.51 4.69 -17.16
CA SER A 525 1.29 5.26 -16.06
C SER A 525 2.70 5.69 -16.48
N VAL A 526 3.10 5.50 -17.74
CA VAL A 526 4.46 5.80 -18.23
C VAL A 526 4.86 7.24 -17.95
N GLN A 527 3.98 8.19 -18.27
CA GLN A 527 4.28 9.62 -18.12
C GLN A 527 4.56 10.01 -16.66
N GLU A 528 3.76 9.49 -15.74
CA GLU A 528 3.88 9.79 -14.31
C GLU A 528 5.03 9.00 -13.65
N SER A 529 5.26 7.78 -14.11
CA SER A 529 6.44 6.98 -13.73
C SER A 529 7.73 7.68 -14.19
N MET A 530 7.76 8.22 -15.41
CA MET A 530 8.86 9.05 -15.92
C MET A 530 9.12 10.28 -15.06
N CYS A 531 8.08 11.03 -14.69
CA CYS A 531 8.21 12.18 -13.80
C CYS A 531 8.79 11.75 -12.43
N SER A 532 8.30 10.64 -11.89
CA SER A 532 8.75 10.11 -10.60
C SER A 532 10.22 9.68 -10.64
N LEU A 533 10.63 8.97 -11.69
CA LEU A 533 12.00 8.50 -11.88
C LEU A 533 12.98 9.66 -12.13
N ARG A 534 12.57 10.71 -12.84
CA ARG A 534 13.41 11.92 -13.02
C ARG A 534 13.65 12.64 -11.70
N PHE A 535 12.61 12.82 -10.88
CA PHE A 535 12.77 13.40 -9.55
C PHE A 535 13.65 12.52 -8.67
N ALA A 536 13.39 11.22 -8.64
CA ALA A 536 14.19 10.23 -7.91
C ALA A 536 15.67 10.28 -8.31
N SER A 537 15.97 10.40 -9.61
CA SER A 537 17.35 10.48 -10.11
C SER A 537 18.08 11.73 -9.62
N HIS A 538 17.35 12.82 -9.39
CA HIS A 538 17.91 14.03 -8.79
C HIS A 538 18.18 13.84 -7.29
N VAL A 539 17.24 13.26 -6.56
CA VAL A 539 17.42 12.91 -5.13
C VAL A 539 18.59 11.96 -4.93
N ASN A 540 18.77 10.99 -5.83
CA ASN A 540 19.85 9.98 -5.76
C ASN A 540 21.27 10.58 -5.85
N LYS A 541 21.40 11.80 -6.37
CA LYS A 541 22.69 12.51 -6.47
C LYS A 541 22.98 13.39 -5.25
N CYS A 542 22.05 13.48 -4.30
CA CYS A 542 22.16 14.35 -3.15
C CYS A 542 23.04 13.69 -2.07
N GLU A 543 24.02 14.44 -1.57
CA GLU A 543 24.85 14.02 -0.44
C GLU A 543 24.65 14.99 0.73
N LEU A 544 24.30 14.47 1.91
CA LEU A 544 24.32 15.27 3.13
C LEU A 544 25.78 15.53 3.51
N GLY A 545 26.17 16.81 3.56
CA GLY A 545 27.51 17.22 3.99
C GLY A 545 27.89 16.70 5.38
N LYS A 546 29.18 16.71 5.72
CA LYS A 546 29.71 16.15 6.98
C LYS A 546 28.90 16.61 8.20
N ALA A 547 28.43 15.64 9.00
CA ALA A 547 27.67 15.88 10.22
C ALA A 547 28.43 16.81 11.19
N LYS A 548 27.78 17.91 11.62
CA LYS A 548 28.26 18.68 12.78
C LYS A 548 27.89 17.90 14.03
N ARG A 549 28.87 17.28 14.70
CA ARG A 549 28.66 16.53 15.96
C ARG A 549 27.95 17.41 16.98
N THR A 550 26.67 17.13 17.25
CA THR A 550 25.95 17.73 18.37
C THR A 550 26.09 16.79 19.57
N CYS A 551 27.22 16.88 20.27
CA CYS A 551 27.45 16.08 21.47
C CYS A 551 26.93 16.85 22.69
N THR A 552 25.67 16.62 23.06
CA THR A 552 25.12 17.18 24.29
C THR A 552 25.61 16.34 25.47
N LYS A 553 26.52 16.90 26.28
CA LYS A 553 26.85 16.33 27.58
C LYS A 553 25.58 16.31 28.43
N VAL A 554 25.22 15.13 28.96
CA VAL A 554 24.19 15.01 30.01
C VAL A 554 24.67 15.84 31.19
N ARG A 555 23.82 16.76 31.66
CA ARG A 555 24.09 17.59 32.83
C ARG A 555 23.63 16.88 34.08
#